data_AF-A0A9W6BZI7-F1
#
_entry.id   AF-A0A9W6BZI7-F1
#
_cell.length_a   1.000
_cell.length_b   1.000
_cell.length_c   1.000
_cell.angle_alpha   90.00
_cell.angle_beta   90.00
_cell.angle_gamma   90.00
#
_symmetry.space_group_name_H-M   'P 1'
#
loop_
_entity.id
_entity.type
_entity.pdbx_description
1 polymer ?
#
loop_
_entity_poly.entity_id
_entity_poly.type
_entity_poly.pdbx_seq_one_letter_code
_entity_poly.pdbx_strand_id
1 'polypeptide(L)'
;MLGASRRTSPATASQQPGVPAAMRHAAWSPRRPAQQPASPCPVTHSHGAHAPSARAQAGPGANAGSGPSSSSSPPNLSPTAARILSGASAGPAPRPAAPGAPSGLILPPSVRPPAVAAAAAAPVATVAGSSADESAASPSSSSAAGAEAYRGHGLDGPVLWLGGQRVHSLSERGREVMRSMSDWAARELPRYLKASDRCWQPQDLLPDSSSPDFYDQVASLRAASAQLPNEYMVVLVGDMVTEEALPSYMNMLNTLDETRDETGASDDPWAKWTREWTAEENRHGDVLNKYLYLSGRVDMHAIEVTIQRLIGSGLDPKLENNPYLCFVYTSFQERATRISHGNTARLAQYHGDLPLAKLCGLIASDEARHEAAYSAIVGEVLRRDPDGGVLAFADMMRKGIVMPAHFVDDDWHGAANGKGSNLFIDYASVADAIGVYTTNDYANIVEHLVKKWDIANLRVVTGEAAEAQAFLMKHSERIRRLADIQMERRLRDRKRGKTRTAAFSWIFKREVALG
;
A
#
# COMPACT_ATOMS: atom_id res chain seq x y z
N MET A 1 -1.55 -6.78 -86.27
CA MET A 1 -2.14 -5.89 -85.25
C MET A 1 -1.12 -5.85 -84.10
N LEU A 2 -0.33 -4.78 -83.91
CA LEU A 2 -0.70 -3.44 -83.39
C LEU A 2 -1.08 -3.51 -81.90
N GLY A 3 -0.41 -2.85 -80.94
CA GLY A 3 0.83 -2.04 -80.92
C GLY A 3 1.40 -2.02 -79.47
N ALA A 4 2.70 -1.79 -79.17
CA ALA A 4 3.56 -0.63 -79.49
C ALA A 4 3.11 0.69 -78.78
N SER A 5 3.96 1.53 -78.16
CA SER A 5 5.38 1.38 -77.75
C SER A 5 5.80 2.47 -76.73
N ARG A 6 7.03 2.33 -76.20
CA ARG A 6 7.79 3.20 -75.27
C ARG A 6 7.89 4.69 -75.65
N ARG A 7 8.53 5.46 -74.72
CA ARG A 7 9.16 6.82 -74.84
C ARG A 7 8.21 7.99 -74.50
N THR A 8 8.64 9.14 -73.97
CA THR A 8 9.96 9.61 -73.44
C THR A 8 9.76 10.82 -72.52
N SER A 9 10.66 11.04 -71.57
CA SER A 9 10.91 12.39 -71.01
C SER A 9 11.73 13.24 -72.01
N PRO A 10 11.53 14.56 -71.99
CA PRO A 10 12.67 15.48 -71.98
C PRO A 10 12.55 16.48 -70.82
N ALA A 11 13.66 17.17 -70.51
CA ALA A 11 13.76 18.10 -69.38
C ALA A 11 13.72 19.57 -69.81
N THR A 12 13.29 20.44 -68.89
CA THR A 12 13.70 21.84 -68.80
C THR A 12 13.95 22.18 -67.33
N ALA A 13 14.74 23.23 -67.06
CA ALA A 13 15.22 23.56 -65.72
C ALA A 13 14.95 25.03 -65.37
N SER A 14 14.79 25.31 -64.07
CA SER A 14 15.19 26.61 -63.49
C SER A 14 15.26 26.61 -61.95
N GLN A 15 16.44 26.99 -61.46
CA GLN A 15 16.74 27.86 -60.30
C GLN A 15 16.18 27.53 -58.88
N GLN A 16 17.12 27.52 -57.92
CA GLN A 16 16.86 27.70 -56.48
C GLN A 16 16.57 29.18 -56.13
N PRO A 17 16.31 29.49 -54.85
CA PRO A 17 17.41 30.19 -54.14
C PRO A 17 17.69 29.73 -52.70
N GLY A 18 18.96 29.83 -52.30
CA GLY A 18 19.34 30.44 -51.02
C GLY A 18 19.44 29.56 -49.77
N VAL A 19 20.66 29.05 -49.48
CA VAL A 19 21.08 28.66 -48.12
C VAL A 19 22.42 29.34 -47.79
N PRO A 20 22.53 30.12 -46.69
CA PRO A 20 23.81 30.56 -46.14
C PRO A 20 24.34 29.56 -45.09
N ALA A 21 25.66 29.32 -45.05
CA ALA A 21 26.27 28.36 -44.12
C ALA A 21 27.59 28.86 -43.52
N ALA A 22 27.67 28.91 -42.19
CA ALA A 22 28.88 29.12 -41.36
C ALA A 22 28.50 28.93 -39.86
N MET A 23 29.35 28.43 -38.95
CA MET A 23 30.62 27.69 -39.13
C MET A 23 30.94 26.80 -37.89
N ARG A 24 31.24 25.53 -38.14
CA ARG A 24 32.24 24.65 -37.48
C ARG A 24 32.48 24.70 -35.95
N HIS A 25 32.19 23.56 -35.32
CA HIS A 25 33.02 22.80 -34.34
C HIS A 25 33.90 23.51 -33.30
N ALA A 26 33.73 23.11 -32.03
CA ALA A 26 34.85 22.85 -31.11
C ALA A 26 34.63 21.50 -30.41
N ALA A 27 35.69 20.69 -30.29
CA ALA A 27 35.66 19.41 -29.56
C ALA A 27 36.33 19.55 -28.18
N TRP A 28 35.86 18.78 -27.19
CA TRP A 28 36.30 18.93 -25.80
C TRP A 28 37.29 17.82 -25.41
N SER A 29 38.47 18.21 -24.91
CA SER A 29 39.46 17.31 -24.29
C SER A 29 40.45 18.12 -23.43
N PRO A 30 41.08 17.50 -22.40
CA PRO A 30 41.31 18.20 -21.13
C PRO A 30 42.71 18.78 -20.92
N ARG A 31 42.82 19.74 -19.98
CA ARG A 31 44.08 20.10 -19.31
C ARG A 31 43.87 20.31 -17.79
N ARG A 32 44.96 20.13 -17.04
CA ARG A 32 45.02 20.15 -15.56
C ARG A 32 45.19 21.58 -14.99
N PRO A 33 44.99 21.79 -13.67
CA PRO A 33 44.72 23.12 -13.10
C PRO A 33 45.96 23.99 -12.87
N ALA A 34 45.72 25.29 -12.71
CA ALA A 34 46.64 26.30 -12.15
C ALA A 34 46.07 26.86 -10.83
N GLN A 35 46.89 27.57 -10.05
CA GLN A 35 46.65 27.84 -8.63
C GLN A 35 46.29 29.30 -8.31
N GLN A 36 45.29 29.49 -7.42
CA GLN A 36 45.23 30.56 -6.39
C GLN A 36 45.20 32.04 -6.86
N PRO A 37 44.99 33.05 -5.96
CA PRO A 37 44.88 33.02 -4.49
C PRO A 37 43.49 33.38 -3.92
N ALA A 38 43.36 33.22 -2.59
CA ALA A 38 42.21 33.64 -1.80
C ALA A 38 42.50 34.95 -1.04
N SER A 39 41.45 35.70 -0.72
CA SER A 39 41.52 36.92 0.11
C SER A 39 40.95 36.66 1.52
N PRO A 40 41.59 37.13 2.61
CA PRO A 40 41.16 36.85 3.98
C PRO A 40 40.25 37.94 4.57
N CYS A 41 39.45 37.55 5.57
CA CYS A 41 38.91 38.49 6.58
C CYS A 41 39.81 38.46 7.83
N PRO A 42 39.97 39.60 8.55
CA PRO A 42 40.97 39.72 9.61
C PRO A 42 40.48 39.17 10.97
N VAL A 43 41.41 38.54 11.69
CA VAL A 43 41.33 38.32 13.14
C VAL A 43 42.54 38.98 13.78
N THR A 44 42.34 39.79 14.82
CA THR A 44 43.41 40.45 15.56
C THR A 44 43.62 39.79 16.92
N HIS A 45 44.87 39.37 17.19
CA HIS A 45 45.33 38.91 18.50
C HIS A 45 46.32 39.90 19.11
N SER A 46 46.37 39.94 20.44
CA SER A 46 47.56 40.35 21.19
C SER A 46 47.68 39.52 22.49
N HIS A 47 48.92 39.26 22.92
CA HIS A 47 49.25 38.48 24.13
C HIS A 47 49.67 39.42 25.29
N GLY A 48 49.71 38.95 26.55
CA GLY A 48 50.16 39.80 27.66
C GLY A 48 50.28 39.21 29.10
N ALA A 49 50.97 38.08 29.26
CA ALA A 49 51.83 37.73 30.43
C ALA A 49 51.53 38.17 31.91
N HIS A 50 51.49 37.15 32.80
CA HIS A 50 52.02 37.07 34.18
C HIS A 50 51.38 37.83 35.38
N ALA A 51 51.68 37.31 36.59
CA ALA A 51 51.18 37.66 37.93
C ALA A 51 52.32 38.31 38.79
N PRO A 52 52.29 38.55 40.14
CA PRO A 52 51.76 37.65 41.21
C PRO A 52 51.17 38.28 42.52
N SER A 53 50.70 37.40 43.43
CA SER A 53 50.58 37.59 44.90
C SER A 53 49.45 38.52 45.45
N ALA A 54 48.93 38.37 46.68
CA ALA A 54 49.25 37.43 47.78
C ALA A 54 48.07 37.18 48.76
N ARG A 55 48.05 35.99 49.42
CA ARG A 55 47.44 35.68 50.75
C ARG A 55 45.89 35.78 50.92
N ALA A 56 45.23 35.02 51.81
CA ALA A 56 45.60 33.78 52.53
C ALA A 56 44.39 33.09 53.21
N GLN A 57 44.59 31.80 53.56
CA GLN A 57 43.84 30.95 54.53
C GLN A 57 42.44 30.43 54.11
N ALA A 58 42.09 29.15 54.34
CA ALA A 58 42.89 28.00 54.80
C ALA A 58 42.33 26.66 54.24
N GLY A 59 43.19 25.64 54.10
CA GLY A 59 42.82 24.22 53.90
C GLY A 59 43.02 23.41 55.19
N PRO A 60 43.36 22.09 55.15
CA PRO A 60 43.48 21.14 54.03
C PRO A 60 42.48 19.94 54.17
N GLY A 61 42.44 18.89 53.33
CA GLY A 61 43.13 18.58 52.07
C GLY A 61 43.60 17.10 51.99
N ALA A 62 43.74 16.57 50.76
CA ALA A 62 44.38 15.27 50.39
C ALA A 62 43.67 13.95 50.84
N ASN A 63 43.86 12.78 50.19
CA ASN A 63 44.11 12.46 48.76
C ASN A 63 43.75 10.97 48.49
N ALA A 64 43.85 10.53 47.23
CA ALA A 64 43.51 9.23 46.68
C ALA A 64 43.93 7.94 47.44
N GLY A 65 42.97 6.99 47.52
CA GLY A 65 43.11 5.68 46.87
C GLY A 65 43.85 4.55 47.58
N SER A 66 43.11 3.57 48.12
CA SER A 66 43.52 2.15 48.23
C SER A 66 42.31 1.26 48.57
N GLY A 67 42.53 -0.07 48.54
CA GLY A 67 41.48 -1.09 48.67
C GLY A 67 41.09 -1.50 50.11
N PRO A 68 40.63 -2.74 50.35
CA PRO A 68 39.24 -2.87 50.83
C PRO A 68 39.05 -3.64 52.15
N SER A 69 37.76 -3.80 52.51
CA SER A 69 37.16 -4.66 53.55
C SER A 69 37.07 -4.11 54.99
N SER A 70 35.84 -4.01 55.53
CA SER A 70 35.36 -4.91 56.61
C SER A 70 34.01 -4.49 57.26
N SER A 71 33.16 -5.49 57.52
CA SER A 71 32.16 -5.55 58.62
C SER A 71 30.87 -4.69 58.66
N SER A 72 29.84 -5.27 59.30
CA SER A 72 28.56 -4.71 59.78
C SER A 72 27.43 -4.43 58.75
N SER A 73 26.17 -4.59 59.20
CA SER A 73 24.93 -4.74 58.38
C SER A 73 23.68 -4.64 59.29
N PRO A 74 22.43 -4.79 58.78
CA PRO A 74 21.87 -4.45 57.47
C PRO A 74 21.00 -3.18 57.67
N PRO A 75 19.65 -3.08 57.55
CA PRO A 75 18.61 -3.66 56.66
C PRO A 75 18.32 -2.68 55.48
N ASN A 76 17.28 -2.69 54.61
CA ASN A 76 16.11 -3.54 54.25
C ASN A 76 15.65 -3.10 52.83
N LEU A 77 14.78 -3.73 52.02
CA LEU A 77 14.09 -5.04 52.01
C LEU A 77 13.63 -5.31 50.54
N SER A 78 13.91 -6.48 49.94
CA SER A 78 13.31 -7.01 48.67
C SER A 78 13.62 -6.26 47.35
N PRO A 79 13.36 -6.86 46.15
CA PRO A 79 12.85 -8.20 45.86
C PRO A 79 13.87 -9.16 45.17
N THR A 80 13.53 -10.45 45.14
CA THR A 80 14.45 -11.56 44.82
C THR A 80 14.39 -12.00 43.35
N ALA A 81 15.56 -12.30 42.77
CA ALA A 81 15.71 -13.10 41.56
C ALA A 81 16.93 -14.04 41.65
N ALA A 82 16.82 -15.27 41.09
CA ALA A 82 17.81 -16.35 41.08
C ALA A 82 18.14 -16.96 42.48
N ARG A 83 18.47 -18.27 42.64
CA ARG A 83 19.15 -19.21 41.73
C ARG A 83 18.81 -20.70 42.05
N ILE A 84 18.53 -21.49 41.00
CA ILE A 84 19.11 -22.82 40.65
C ILE A 84 19.38 -23.90 41.75
N LEU A 85 18.81 -25.09 41.52
CA LEU A 85 19.20 -26.47 41.96
C LEU A 85 19.30 -26.82 43.46
N SER A 86 18.33 -27.63 43.92
CA SER A 86 18.56 -28.97 44.51
C SER A 86 17.27 -29.79 44.37
N GLY A 87 17.29 -31.12 44.61
CA GLY A 87 16.08 -31.93 44.43
C GLY A 87 16.03 -33.19 45.31
N ALA A 88 14.83 -33.52 45.77
CA ALA A 88 14.48 -34.83 46.34
C ALA A 88 12.96 -35.10 46.25
N SER A 89 12.64 -36.34 45.88
CA SER A 89 11.36 -37.07 46.02
C SER A 89 10.10 -36.40 46.60
N ALA A 90 9.04 -36.37 45.79
CA ALA A 90 7.69 -36.82 46.19
C ALA A 90 6.94 -37.34 44.95
N GLY A 91 6.35 -38.54 45.03
CA GLY A 91 5.45 -39.06 43.99
C GLY A 91 4.00 -38.67 44.26
N PRO A 92 3.12 -38.71 43.23
CA PRO A 92 2.08 -39.76 43.29
C PRO A 92 1.68 -40.36 41.93
N ALA A 93 0.88 -41.43 42.02
CA ALA A 93 0.07 -42.03 40.96
C ALA A 93 -1.40 -42.08 41.46
N PRO A 94 -2.45 -42.33 40.63
CA PRO A 94 -2.42 -42.81 39.24
C PRO A 94 -3.21 -41.95 38.22
N ARG A 95 -3.19 -42.39 36.95
CA ARG A 95 -4.08 -41.93 35.86
C ARG A 95 -5.52 -42.43 36.05
N PRO A 96 -6.51 -41.83 35.37
CA PRO A 96 -7.05 -42.53 34.18
C PRO A 96 -7.41 -41.64 32.97
N ALA A 97 -7.63 -42.31 31.83
CA ALA A 97 -8.33 -41.87 30.61
C ALA A 97 -7.75 -40.72 29.76
N ALA A 98 -7.98 -40.81 28.44
CA ALA A 98 -7.71 -39.77 27.46
C ALA A 98 -8.75 -39.82 26.31
N PRO A 99 -9.27 -38.67 25.89
CA PRO A 99 -9.45 -38.29 24.49
C PRO A 99 -8.55 -37.07 24.18
N GLY A 100 -8.32 -36.62 22.96
CA GLY A 100 -8.83 -36.98 21.63
C GLY A 100 -8.46 -35.80 20.70
N ALA A 101 -8.09 -36.05 19.44
CA ALA A 101 -7.51 -35.00 18.59
C ALA A 101 -8.52 -33.86 18.28
N PRO A 102 -8.09 -32.60 18.16
CA PRO A 102 -8.97 -31.49 17.79
C PRO A 102 -9.52 -31.67 16.36
N SER A 103 -10.78 -31.26 16.17
CA SER A 103 -11.55 -31.50 14.96
C SER A 103 -10.93 -30.91 13.69
N GLY A 104 -10.99 -31.66 12.59
CA GLY A 104 -10.59 -31.16 11.28
C GLY A 104 -11.51 -30.04 10.77
N LEU A 105 -10.91 -29.04 10.12
CA LEU A 105 -11.64 -27.95 9.45
C LEU A 105 -12.40 -28.50 8.22
N ILE A 106 -13.70 -28.21 8.15
CA ILE A 106 -14.53 -28.58 7.00
C ILE A 106 -14.32 -27.53 5.89
N LEU A 107 -13.61 -27.93 4.83
CA LEU A 107 -13.50 -27.16 3.60
C LEU A 107 -14.76 -27.33 2.72
N PRO A 108 -15.15 -26.33 1.91
CA PRO A 108 -16.13 -26.53 0.85
C PRO A 108 -15.60 -27.53 -0.21
N PRO A 109 -16.45 -28.37 -0.82
CA PRO A 109 -16.00 -29.51 -1.60
C PRO A 109 -15.38 -29.12 -2.96
N SER A 110 -14.09 -29.40 -3.12
CA SER A 110 -13.42 -29.37 -4.43
C SER A 110 -13.96 -30.48 -5.35
N VAL A 111 -14.42 -30.11 -6.54
CA VAL A 111 -15.00 -31.07 -7.50
C VAL A 111 -13.91 -31.83 -8.24
N ARG A 112 -13.73 -33.12 -7.91
CA ARG A 112 -13.15 -34.10 -8.85
C ARG A 112 -14.24 -34.53 -9.86
N PRO A 113 -13.90 -34.75 -11.14
CA PRO A 113 -14.88 -35.16 -12.15
C PRO A 113 -15.23 -36.66 -12.04
N PRO A 114 -16.52 -37.04 -12.09
CA PRO A 114 -16.95 -38.41 -12.35
C PRO A 114 -16.96 -38.73 -13.86
N ALA A 115 -17.08 -40.02 -14.20
CA ALA A 115 -16.92 -40.53 -15.56
C ALA A 115 -18.17 -40.39 -16.46
N VAL A 116 -17.98 -40.70 -17.75
CA VAL A 116 -18.99 -40.63 -18.81
C VAL A 116 -20.10 -41.68 -18.61
N ALA A 117 -21.35 -41.25 -18.74
CA ALA A 117 -22.51 -42.10 -19.04
C ALA A 117 -23.48 -41.32 -19.96
N ALA A 118 -24.08 -42.00 -20.93
CA ALA A 118 -24.96 -41.39 -21.93
C ALA A 118 -26.44 -41.73 -21.67
N ALA A 119 -27.34 -40.77 -21.93
CA ALA A 119 -28.79 -40.97 -21.93
C ALA A 119 -29.48 -40.10 -22.99
N ALA A 120 -30.66 -40.52 -23.43
CA ALA A 120 -31.36 -40.00 -24.60
C ALA A 120 -31.99 -38.59 -24.44
N ALA A 121 -32.53 -38.06 -25.55
CA ALA A 121 -33.08 -36.71 -25.66
C ALA A 121 -34.59 -36.69 -25.99
N ALA A 122 -35.12 -35.47 -26.20
CA ALA A 122 -36.43 -35.10 -26.76
C ALA A 122 -37.62 -34.99 -25.78
N PRO A 123 -38.73 -34.29 -26.16
CA PRO A 123 -38.75 -32.86 -26.52
C PRO A 123 -39.97 -32.13 -25.87
N VAL A 124 -40.57 -31.13 -26.56
CA VAL A 124 -41.85 -30.42 -26.24
C VAL A 124 -41.72 -29.31 -25.17
N ALA A 125 -42.26 -28.08 -25.31
CA ALA A 125 -42.90 -27.38 -26.45
C ALA A 125 -42.55 -25.88 -26.45
N THR A 126 -42.69 -25.23 -27.62
CA THR A 126 -42.81 -23.77 -27.75
C THR A 126 -44.26 -23.32 -27.60
N VAL A 127 -44.49 -22.20 -26.90
CA VAL A 127 -45.73 -21.42 -26.97
C VAL A 127 -45.32 -19.95 -27.17
N ALA A 128 -45.91 -19.29 -28.16
CA ALA A 128 -45.68 -17.87 -28.41
C ALA A 128 -46.74 -17.03 -27.67
N GLY A 129 -46.30 -15.94 -27.02
CA GLY A 129 -47.14 -14.90 -26.46
C GLY A 129 -46.61 -13.54 -26.88
N SER A 130 -47.49 -12.66 -27.36
CA SER A 130 -47.11 -11.40 -28.01
C SER A 130 -47.19 -10.20 -27.06
N SER A 131 -46.13 -9.37 -27.09
CA SER A 131 -46.13 -7.91 -26.90
C SER A 131 -46.90 -7.31 -25.72
N ALA A 132 -46.15 -6.82 -24.73
CA ALA A 132 -46.44 -5.57 -24.03
C ALA A 132 -45.11 -4.81 -23.80
N ASP A 133 -45.14 -3.48 -23.82
CA ASP A 133 -43.98 -2.63 -23.53
C ASP A 133 -43.69 -2.60 -22.03
N GLU A 134 -42.42 -2.74 -21.63
CA GLU A 134 -41.90 -2.15 -20.39
C GLU A 134 -40.39 -1.94 -20.47
N SER A 135 -39.97 -0.68 -20.65
CA SER A 135 -38.60 -0.27 -20.96
C SER A 135 -37.70 -0.11 -19.73
N ALA A 136 -37.52 -1.20 -18.97
CA ALA A 136 -36.61 -1.25 -17.83
C ALA A 136 -35.13 -1.25 -18.25
N ALA A 137 -34.51 -0.07 -18.32
CA ALA A 137 -33.11 0.09 -18.71
C ALA A 137 -32.14 -0.64 -17.75
N SER A 138 -31.28 -1.50 -18.32
CA SER A 138 -30.20 -2.15 -17.56
C SER A 138 -29.08 -1.15 -17.22
N PRO A 139 -28.45 -1.21 -16.03
CA PRO A 139 -27.34 -0.33 -15.66
C PRO A 139 -26.02 -0.78 -16.32
N SER A 140 -25.92 -0.57 -17.64
CA SER A 140 -24.67 -0.73 -18.38
C SER A 140 -23.85 0.57 -18.37
N SER A 141 -22.54 0.44 -18.15
CA SER A 141 -21.50 1.45 -18.43
C SER A 141 -21.71 2.85 -17.86
N SER A 142 -21.54 3.01 -16.54
CA SER A 142 -21.26 4.32 -15.90
C SER A 142 -19.75 4.66 -15.88
N SER A 143 -19.04 4.38 -16.98
CA SER A 143 -17.58 4.53 -17.11
C SER A 143 -17.17 5.36 -18.33
N ALA A 144 -18.07 6.23 -18.81
CA ALA A 144 -17.91 7.06 -20.00
C ALA A 144 -18.08 8.56 -19.71
N ALA A 145 -17.93 8.97 -18.44
CA ALA A 145 -18.00 10.35 -17.98
C ALA A 145 -16.71 10.70 -17.19
N GLY A 146 -15.63 10.91 -17.94
CA GLY A 146 -14.28 11.14 -17.40
C GLY A 146 -13.16 11.13 -18.45
N ALA A 147 -13.49 11.45 -19.71
CA ALA A 147 -12.56 11.41 -20.85
C ALA A 147 -12.05 12.81 -21.26
N GLU A 148 -12.33 13.83 -20.46
CA GLU A 148 -11.83 15.20 -20.60
C GLU A 148 -11.11 15.58 -19.30
N ALA A 149 -9.86 16.06 -19.29
CA ALA A 149 -8.96 16.24 -20.44
C ALA A 149 -7.48 16.02 -20.04
N TYR A 150 -7.02 14.78 -20.10
CA TYR A 150 -5.60 14.44 -19.90
C TYR A 150 -4.74 15.03 -21.01
N ARG A 151 -4.02 16.12 -20.71
CA ARG A 151 -3.03 16.73 -21.62
C ARG A 151 -1.65 16.16 -21.33
N GLY A 152 -1.13 15.37 -22.25
CA GLY A 152 0.22 14.83 -22.17
C GLY A 152 1.29 15.91 -22.32
N HIS A 153 2.20 15.94 -21.35
CA HIS A 153 3.51 16.58 -21.46
C HIS A 153 4.55 15.50 -21.11
N GLY A 154 5.48 15.23 -22.04
CA GLY A 154 6.39 14.08 -21.98
C GLY A 154 7.37 14.11 -20.80
N LEU A 155 8.04 13.01 -20.48
CA LEU A 155 8.43 11.90 -21.37
C LEU A 155 7.66 10.59 -21.09
N ASP A 156 6.96 10.09 -22.11
CA ASP A 156 6.52 8.69 -22.36
C ASP A 156 5.87 7.86 -21.22
N GLY A 157 5.46 8.49 -20.12
CA GLY A 157 4.60 7.95 -19.08
C GLY A 157 3.26 8.70 -18.97
N PRO A 158 2.18 8.07 -18.47
CA PRO A 158 0.89 8.72 -18.28
C PRO A 158 0.91 9.69 -17.09
N VAL A 159 1.37 10.92 -17.31
CA VAL A 159 1.28 12.03 -16.33
C VAL A 159 -0.17 12.56 -16.27
N LEU A 160 -0.82 12.37 -15.13
CA LEU A 160 -2.27 12.57 -14.99
C LEU A 160 -2.64 14.00 -14.58
N TRP A 161 -2.75 14.89 -15.57
CA TRP A 161 -3.25 16.25 -15.38
C TRP A 161 -4.77 16.27 -15.19
N LEU A 162 -5.20 16.35 -13.93
CA LEU A 162 -6.60 16.35 -13.50
C LEU A 162 -7.17 17.78 -13.45
N GLY A 163 -7.33 18.38 -14.63
CA GLY A 163 -7.88 19.74 -14.76
C GLY A 163 -9.32 19.84 -14.23
N GLY A 164 -9.61 20.87 -13.43
CA GLY A 164 -10.97 21.15 -12.93
C GLY A 164 -11.37 20.41 -11.64
N GLN A 165 -10.43 19.75 -10.95
CA GLN A 165 -10.72 19.16 -9.64
C GLN A 165 -11.11 20.19 -8.58
N ARG A 166 -11.96 19.76 -7.64
CA ARG A 166 -12.27 20.48 -6.40
C ARG A 166 -11.11 20.29 -5.42
N VAL A 167 -10.64 21.39 -4.86
CA VAL A 167 -9.51 21.47 -3.90
C VAL A 167 -9.92 22.29 -2.68
N HIS A 168 -9.22 22.09 -1.56
CA HIS A 168 -9.44 22.78 -0.28
C HIS A 168 -10.91 22.80 0.21
N SER A 169 -11.61 21.65 0.11
CA SER A 169 -13.06 21.58 0.39
C SER A 169 -13.44 21.53 1.87
N LEU A 170 -12.45 21.52 2.77
CA LEU A 170 -12.67 21.58 4.21
C LEU A 170 -13.37 22.90 4.59
N SER A 171 -14.53 22.79 5.23
CA SER A 171 -15.30 23.94 5.74
C SER A 171 -14.53 24.65 6.86
N GLU A 172 -14.83 25.92 7.14
CA GLU A 172 -14.15 26.62 8.26
C GLU A 172 -14.40 25.91 9.60
N ARG A 173 -15.59 25.33 9.79
CA ARG A 173 -15.86 24.46 10.95
C ARG A 173 -14.93 23.25 11.00
N GLY A 174 -14.67 22.61 9.86
CA GLY A 174 -13.68 21.54 9.77
C GLY A 174 -12.27 22.01 10.10
N ARG A 175 -11.90 23.23 9.70
CA ARG A 175 -10.60 23.85 10.04
C ARG A 175 -10.45 24.10 11.52
N GLU A 176 -11.46 24.69 12.17
CA GLU A 176 -11.52 24.84 13.63
C GLU A 176 -11.32 23.50 14.33
N VAL A 177 -12.03 22.45 13.88
CA VAL A 177 -11.98 21.11 14.47
C VAL A 177 -10.58 20.52 14.35
N MET A 178 -9.98 20.52 13.17
CA MET A 178 -8.64 19.95 12.96
C MET A 178 -7.56 20.72 13.74
N ARG A 179 -7.56 22.06 13.70
CA ARG A 179 -6.67 22.90 14.52
C ARG A 179 -6.82 22.61 16.01
N SER A 180 -8.06 22.42 16.48
CA SER A 180 -8.35 22.08 17.89
C SER A 180 -7.95 20.65 18.28
N MET A 181 -7.61 19.79 17.31
CA MET A 181 -7.28 18.38 17.54
C MET A 181 -5.77 18.10 17.67
N SER A 182 -4.86 19.02 17.35
CA SER A 182 -3.41 18.78 17.49
C SER A 182 -3.00 18.36 18.91
N ASP A 183 -3.63 18.98 19.92
CA ASP A 183 -3.43 18.66 21.34
C ASP A 183 -3.87 17.23 21.72
N TRP A 184 -4.91 16.72 21.05
CA TRP A 184 -5.37 15.33 21.15
C TRP A 184 -4.43 14.39 20.38
N ALA A 185 -4.02 14.77 19.17
CA ALA A 185 -3.13 13.99 18.32
C ALA A 185 -1.76 13.76 18.99
N ALA A 186 -1.22 14.78 19.65
CA ALA A 186 0.02 14.73 20.44
C ALA A 186 0.01 13.65 21.54
N ARG A 187 -1.17 13.32 22.08
CA ARG A 187 -1.34 12.33 23.16
C ARG A 187 -1.78 10.96 22.65
N GLU A 188 -2.56 10.92 21.56
CA GLU A 188 -3.21 9.71 21.09
C GLU A 188 -2.43 9.00 19.98
N LEU A 189 -1.92 9.71 18.97
CA LEU A 189 -1.24 9.07 17.82
C LEU A 189 0.06 8.31 18.18
N PRO A 190 0.92 8.81 19.10
CA PRO A 190 2.12 8.07 19.54
C PRO A 190 1.83 6.73 20.23
N ARG A 191 0.56 6.42 20.56
CA ARG A 191 0.16 5.15 21.17
C ARG A 191 0.01 4.01 20.16
N TYR A 192 -0.06 4.35 18.86
CA TYR A 192 -0.22 3.40 17.76
C TYR A 192 1.11 3.11 17.06
N LEU A 193 2.07 4.04 17.10
CA LEU A 193 3.44 3.88 16.58
C LEU A 193 4.29 2.96 17.47
N LYS A 194 5.29 2.30 16.87
CA LYS A 194 6.35 1.57 17.59
C LYS A 194 7.61 2.44 17.62
N ALA A 195 8.34 2.37 18.74
CA ALA A 195 9.70 2.91 18.76
C ALA A 195 10.61 2.05 17.86
N SER A 196 11.55 2.67 17.14
CA SER A 196 12.34 2.01 16.09
C SER A 196 13.26 0.88 16.60
N ASP A 197 13.61 0.89 17.89
CA ASP A 197 14.29 -0.21 18.60
C ASP A 197 13.41 -1.46 18.82
N ARG A 198 12.10 -1.36 18.52
CA ARG A 198 11.06 -2.39 18.68
C ARG A 198 10.28 -2.67 17.40
N CYS A 199 10.56 -1.93 16.33
CA CYS A 199 10.10 -2.28 14.99
C CYS A 199 10.86 -3.51 14.51
N TRP A 200 10.16 -4.44 13.86
CA TRP A 200 10.82 -5.41 13.00
C TRP A 200 11.44 -4.67 11.82
N GLN A 201 12.59 -5.14 11.36
CA GLN A 201 13.30 -4.62 10.20
C GLN A 201 13.28 -5.67 9.07
N PRO A 202 13.39 -5.27 7.79
CA PRO A 202 13.41 -6.19 6.66
C PRO A 202 14.45 -7.33 6.81
N GLN A 203 15.60 -7.05 7.44
CA GLN A 203 16.65 -8.04 7.66
C GLN A 203 16.27 -9.16 8.66
N ASP A 204 15.26 -8.97 9.53
CA ASP A 204 14.75 -9.99 10.47
C ASP A 204 13.92 -11.10 9.77
N LEU A 205 13.71 -10.93 8.46
CA LEU A 205 12.79 -11.70 7.62
C LEU A 205 13.45 -12.19 6.32
N LEU A 206 14.69 -11.80 6.07
CA LEU A 206 15.44 -12.08 4.84
C LEU A 206 16.77 -12.79 5.16
N PRO A 207 17.36 -13.53 4.20
CA PRO A 207 18.70 -14.07 4.33
C PRO A 207 19.74 -13.02 4.77
N ASP A 208 20.60 -13.37 5.72
CA ASP A 208 21.65 -12.50 6.22
C ASP A 208 22.84 -12.47 5.25
N SER A 209 23.01 -11.35 4.55
CA SER A 209 24.09 -11.15 3.57
C SER A 209 25.50 -11.11 4.17
N SER A 210 25.64 -11.06 5.49
CA SER A 210 26.91 -11.17 6.22
C SER A 210 27.20 -12.59 6.73
N SER A 211 26.21 -13.50 6.70
CA SER A 211 26.36 -14.87 7.18
C SER A 211 27.16 -15.74 6.19
N PRO A 212 28.02 -16.66 6.66
CA PRO A 212 28.62 -17.68 5.78
C PRO A 212 27.56 -18.57 5.12
N ASP A 213 26.38 -18.72 5.73
CA ASP A 213 25.29 -19.56 5.26
C ASP A 213 24.35 -18.84 4.28
N PHE A 214 24.65 -17.59 3.89
CA PHE A 214 23.79 -16.73 3.05
C PHE A 214 23.26 -17.45 1.80
N TYR A 215 24.12 -18.16 1.08
CA TYR A 215 23.73 -18.86 -0.15
C TYR A 215 22.75 -20.02 0.11
N ASP A 216 22.86 -20.72 1.23
CA ASP A 216 21.94 -21.80 1.61
C ASP A 216 20.61 -21.24 2.14
N GLN A 217 20.62 -20.09 2.80
CA GLN A 217 19.42 -19.34 3.18
C GLN A 217 18.67 -18.84 1.93
N VAL A 218 19.38 -18.30 0.93
CA VAL A 218 18.78 -17.92 -0.37
C VAL A 218 18.27 -19.15 -1.13
N ALA A 219 19.01 -20.26 -1.15
CA ALA A 219 18.55 -21.51 -1.77
C ALA A 219 17.26 -22.03 -1.12
N SER A 220 17.15 -21.92 0.21
CA SER A 220 15.96 -22.30 0.97
C SER A 220 14.75 -21.43 0.64
N LEU A 221 14.92 -20.10 0.55
CA LEU A 221 13.87 -19.16 0.11
C LEU A 221 13.38 -19.50 -1.31
N ARG A 222 14.31 -19.83 -2.22
CA ARG A 222 13.97 -20.20 -3.61
C ARG A 222 13.30 -21.57 -3.72
N ALA A 223 13.59 -22.50 -2.82
CA ALA A 223 12.92 -23.79 -2.74
C ALA A 223 11.48 -23.68 -2.19
N ALA A 224 11.23 -22.79 -1.22
CA ALA A 224 9.90 -22.51 -0.69
C ALA A 224 9.03 -21.76 -1.71
N SER A 225 9.53 -20.63 -2.23
CA SER A 225 8.82 -19.78 -3.19
C SER A 225 8.53 -20.45 -4.55
N ALA A 226 9.21 -21.56 -4.87
CA ALA A 226 8.88 -22.41 -6.01
C ALA A 226 7.49 -23.08 -5.91
N GLN A 227 6.95 -23.27 -4.70
CA GLN A 227 5.63 -23.86 -4.45
C GLN A 227 4.46 -22.86 -4.65
N LEU A 228 4.76 -21.56 -4.72
CA LEU A 228 3.77 -20.50 -4.90
C LEU A 228 3.28 -20.45 -6.37
N PRO A 229 1.96 -20.47 -6.64
CA PRO A 229 1.41 -20.43 -7.99
C PRO A 229 1.64 -19.06 -8.65
N ASN A 230 1.57 -19.00 -9.98
CA ASN A 230 1.77 -17.76 -10.73
C ASN A 230 0.76 -16.68 -10.33
N GLU A 231 -0.49 -17.08 -10.07
CA GLU A 231 -1.58 -16.22 -9.58
C GLU A 231 -1.19 -15.52 -8.27
N TYR A 232 -0.61 -16.27 -7.32
CA TYR A 232 -0.13 -15.70 -6.05
C TYR A 232 1.03 -14.74 -6.28
N MET A 233 1.96 -15.06 -7.19
CA MET A 233 3.08 -14.18 -7.51
C MET A 233 2.62 -12.87 -8.17
N VAL A 234 1.61 -12.90 -9.04
CA VAL A 234 1.00 -11.68 -9.62
C VAL A 234 0.39 -10.80 -8.54
N VAL A 235 -0.29 -11.40 -7.55
CA VAL A 235 -0.93 -10.64 -6.48
C VAL A 235 0.09 -10.05 -5.51
N LEU A 236 1.09 -10.83 -5.07
CA LEU A 236 2.17 -10.34 -4.20
C LEU A 236 2.99 -9.22 -4.85
N VAL A 237 3.14 -9.25 -6.19
CA VAL A 237 3.75 -8.13 -6.92
C VAL A 237 2.83 -6.92 -6.93
N GLY A 238 1.52 -7.08 -7.13
CA GLY A 238 0.57 -5.96 -7.06
C GLY A 238 0.50 -5.31 -5.67
N ASP A 239 0.57 -6.11 -4.60
CA ASP A 239 0.75 -5.60 -3.23
C ASP A 239 2.08 -4.81 -3.13
N MET A 240 3.22 -5.41 -3.52
CA MET A 240 4.54 -4.76 -3.42
C MET A 240 4.68 -3.47 -4.24
N VAL A 241 4.14 -3.45 -5.47
CA VAL A 241 4.11 -2.25 -6.34
C VAL A 241 3.24 -1.14 -5.74
N THR A 242 2.27 -1.50 -4.90
CA THR A 242 1.52 -0.52 -4.10
C THR A 242 2.41 0.04 -2.99
N GLU A 243 3.10 -0.80 -2.20
CA GLU A 243 3.98 -0.31 -1.12
C GLU A 243 5.10 0.61 -1.63
N GLU A 244 5.75 0.27 -2.75
CA GLU A 244 6.84 1.06 -3.32
C GLU A 244 6.38 2.45 -3.84
N ALA A 245 5.07 2.65 -4.04
CA ALA A 245 4.51 3.95 -4.40
C ALA A 245 4.28 4.89 -3.18
N LEU A 246 4.79 4.52 -1.99
CA LEU A 246 4.80 5.32 -0.76
C LEU A 246 5.13 6.83 -0.92
N PRO A 247 6.05 7.28 -1.80
CA PRO A 247 6.26 8.72 -2.02
C PRO A 247 4.99 9.48 -2.43
N SER A 248 4.08 8.84 -3.18
CA SER A 248 2.78 9.41 -3.52
C SER A 248 1.84 9.49 -2.32
N TYR A 249 1.98 8.61 -1.34
CA TYR A 249 1.10 8.52 -0.17
C TYR A 249 1.54 9.50 0.94
N MET A 250 2.85 9.62 1.18
CA MET A 250 3.40 10.71 2.00
C MET A 250 3.07 12.07 1.39
N ASN A 251 3.14 12.21 0.06
CA ASN A 251 2.73 13.44 -0.61
C ASN A 251 1.23 13.70 -0.45
N MET A 252 0.36 12.69 -0.59
CA MET A 252 -1.08 12.80 -0.35
C MET A 252 -1.39 13.35 1.05
N LEU A 253 -0.78 12.81 2.11
CA LEU A 253 -0.94 13.32 3.48
C LEU A 253 -0.44 14.77 3.62
N ASN A 254 0.61 15.14 2.90
CA ASN A 254 1.12 16.51 2.88
C ASN A 254 0.36 17.48 1.94
N THR A 255 -0.67 17.01 1.20
CA THR A 255 -1.61 17.92 0.52
C THR A 255 -2.71 18.47 1.44
N LEU A 256 -2.85 17.93 2.65
CA LEU A 256 -4.03 18.15 3.50
C LEU A 256 -4.02 19.51 4.20
N ASP A 257 -5.19 20.13 4.23
CA ASP A 257 -5.46 21.31 5.03
C ASP A 257 -5.26 21.02 6.52
N GLU A 258 -4.68 21.99 7.23
CA GLU A 258 -4.45 22.00 8.70
C GLU A 258 -3.59 20.85 9.29
N THR A 259 -3.09 19.90 8.49
CA THR A 259 -2.41 18.67 8.99
C THR A 259 -1.13 18.25 8.26
N ARG A 260 -0.75 18.92 7.17
CA ARG A 260 0.50 18.69 6.42
C ARG A 260 1.76 19.18 7.15
N ASP A 261 2.92 18.62 6.79
CA ASP A 261 4.22 19.11 7.25
C ASP A 261 4.68 20.34 6.42
N GLU A 262 4.53 21.54 6.98
CA GLU A 262 4.93 22.81 6.36
C GLU A 262 6.46 22.98 6.16
N THR A 263 7.30 22.04 6.65
CA THR A 263 8.78 22.20 6.61
C THR A 263 9.57 20.94 6.25
N GLY A 264 8.91 19.77 6.20
CA GLY A 264 9.57 18.45 6.14
C GLY A 264 10.18 17.97 7.47
N ALA A 265 10.11 18.79 8.52
CA ALA A 265 10.59 18.50 9.87
C ALA A 265 9.73 19.16 10.97
N SER A 266 8.47 19.49 10.68
CA SER A 266 7.62 20.26 11.61
C SER A 266 7.42 19.52 12.94
N ASP A 267 7.43 20.27 14.04
CA ASP A 267 7.17 19.73 15.37
C ASP A 267 5.67 19.46 15.62
N ASP A 268 4.79 19.83 14.69
CA ASP A 268 3.36 19.55 14.78
C ASP A 268 3.07 18.03 14.88
N PRO A 269 2.12 17.59 15.74
CA PRO A 269 1.77 16.19 15.91
C PRO A 269 1.31 15.45 14.64
N TRP A 270 0.64 16.13 13.71
CA TRP A 270 0.20 15.55 12.43
C TRP A 270 1.39 15.34 11.50
N ALA A 271 2.32 16.30 11.45
CA ALA A 271 3.56 16.18 10.70
C ALA A 271 4.46 15.05 11.25
N LYS A 272 4.57 14.95 12.57
CA LYS A 272 5.21 13.81 13.27
C LYS A 272 4.57 12.49 12.87
N TRP A 273 3.24 12.37 12.97
CA TRP A 273 2.53 11.15 12.53
C TRP A 273 2.84 10.78 11.08
N THR A 274 2.72 11.73 10.14
CA THR A 274 2.98 11.48 8.71
C THR A 274 4.40 10.96 8.46
N ARG A 275 5.42 11.51 9.13
CA ARG A 275 6.82 11.06 9.00
C ARG A 275 7.05 9.68 9.63
N GLU A 276 6.57 9.43 10.85
CA GLU A 276 6.77 8.14 11.54
C GLU A 276 5.95 7.01 10.90
N TRP A 277 4.73 7.29 10.43
CA TRP A 277 3.94 6.36 9.59
C TRP A 277 4.72 6.01 8.32
N THR A 278 5.21 7.00 7.57
CA THR A 278 6.02 6.76 6.35
C THR A 278 7.30 5.96 6.65
N ALA A 279 7.92 6.15 7.81
CA ALA A 279 9.08 5.38 8.25
C ALA A 279 8.73 3.94 8.64
N GLU A 280 7.52 3.69 9.16
CA GLU A 280 7.00 2.33 9.33
C GLU A 280 6.68 1.70 7.95
N GLU A 281 5.98 2.39 7.05
CA GLU A 281 5.59 1.90 5.71
C GLU A 281 6.77 1.50 4.82
N ASN A 282 7.86 2.27 4.82
CA ASN A 282 9.02 2.03 3.95
C ASN A 282 9.52 0.58 4.04
N ARG A 283 9.42 -0.05 5.22
CA ARG A 283 9.84 -1.43 5.48
C ARG A 283 9.00 -2.47 4.74
N HIS A 284 7.75 -2.14 4.38
CA HIS A 284 6.81 -3.04 3.70
C HIS A 284 7.28 -3.29 2.25
N GLY A 285 7.49 -2.21 1.49
CA GLY A 285 8.11 -2.25 0.16
C GLY A 285 9.52 -2.86 0.22
N ASP A 286 10.38 -2.37 1.12
CA ASP A 286 11.75 -2.84 1.30
C ASP A 286 11.86 -4.37 1.46
N VAL A 287 10.97 -4.99 2.24
CA VAL A 287 11.02 -6.43 2.52
C VAL A 287 10.37 -7.26 1.41
N LEU A 288 9.26 -6.81 0.84
CA LEU A 288 8.58 -7.48 -0.28
C LEU A 288 9.44 -7.46 -1.55
N ASN A 289 10.07 -6.32 -1.87
CA ASN A 289 10.98 -6.17 -3.00
C ASN A 289 12.14 -7.17 -2.90
N LYS A 290 12.86 -7.18 -1.78
CA LYS A 290 14.02 -8.07 -1.58
C LYS A 290 13.60 -9.55 -1.57
N TYR A 291 12.44 -9.89 -1.02
CA TYR A 291 11.89 -11.24 -1.12
C TYR A 291 11.61 -11.64 -2.58
N LEU A 292 10.92 -10.78 -3.35
CA LEU A 292 10.58 -11.02 -4.75
C LEU A 292 11.85 -11.16 -5.62
N TYR A 293 12.82 -10.26 -5.44
CA TYR A 293 14.15 -10.32 -6.06
C TYR A 293 14.86 -11.64 -5.77
N LEU A 294 14.98 -12.03 -4.49
CA LEU A 294 15.68 -13.25 -4.09
C LEU A 294 14.98 -14.53 -4.57
N SER A 295 13.65 -14.52 -4.70
CA SER A 295 12.89 -15.67 -5.22
C SER A 295 13.32 -16.03 -6.65
N GLY A 296 13.57 -15.02 -7.50
CA GLY A 296 13.71 -15.18 -8.95
C GLY A 296 12.47 -15.79 -9.63
N ARG A 297 11.29 -15.65 -9.03
CA ARG A 297 10.00 -16.12 -9.58
C ARG A 297 9.35 -15.09 -10.52
N VAL A 298 9.88 -13.86 -10.56
CA VAL A 298 9.30 -12.66 -11.18
C VAL A 298 10.33 -11.87 -12.00
N ASP A 299 9.86 -11.07 -12.95
CA ASP A 299 10.64 -10.16 -13.79
C ASP A 299 10.79 -8.81 -13.08
N MET A 300 11.87 -8.66 -12.30
CA MET A 300 12.12 -7.43 -11.53
C MET A 300 12.25 -6.19 -12.42
N HIS A 301 12.79 -6.29 -13.64
CA HIS A 301 12.87 -5.14 -14.54
C HIS A 301 11.48 -4.65 -14.99
N ALA A 302 10.56 -5.58 -15.29
CA ALA A 302 9.17 -5.21 -15.57
C ALA A 302 8.49 -4.52 -14.36
N ILE A 303 8.83 -4.96 -13.14
CA ILE A 303 8.28 -4.44 -11.88
C ILE A 303 8.93 -3.10 -11.48
N GLU A 304 10.19 -2.87 -11.79
CA GLU A 304 10.87 -1.58 -11.58
C GLU A 304 10.29 -0.50 -12.51
N VAL A 305 10.03 -0.85 -13.78
CA VAL A 305 9.31 0.01 -14.74
C VAL A 305 7.85 0.25 -14.32
N THR A 306 7.15 -0.83 -13.93
CA THR A 306 6.11 -0.88 -12.86
C THR A 306 5.94 0.36 -11.98
N ILE A 307 6.79 0.37 -10.96
CA ILE A 307 6.86 1.33 -9.87
C ILE A 307 7.19 2.72 -10.41
N GLN A 308 8.16 2.83 -11.33
CA GLN A 308 8.54 4.13 -11.92
C GLN A 308 7.37 4.81 -12.63
N ARG A 309 6.55 4.05 -13.38
CA ARG A 309 5.35 4.59 -14.06
C ARG A 309 4.28 4.96 -13.03
N LEU A 310 3.99 4.11 -12.05
CA LEU A 310 2.98 4.41 -11.01
C LEU A 310 3.32 5.66 -10.20
N ILE A 311 4.58 5.81 -9.74
CA ILE A 311 5.03 7.01 -9.02
C ILE A 311 4.96 8.27 -9.92
N GLY A 312 5.29 8.13 -11.21
CA GLY A 312 5.19 9.21 -12.21
C GLY A 312 3.75 9.62 -12.56
N SER A 313 2.80 8.70 -12.46
CA SER A 313 1.36 8.95 -12.61
C SER A 313 0.73 9.53 -11.34
N GLY A 314 1.23 9.15 -10.17
CA GLY A 314 0.71 9.57 -8.87
C GLY A 314 -0.63 8.92 -8.53
N LEU A 315 -1.46 9.64 -7.77
CA LEU A 315 -2.67 9.11 -7.14
C LEU A 315 -3.78 10.18 -7.10
N ASP A 316 -4.98 9.83 -7.55
CA ASP A 316 -6.23 10.60 -7.37
C ASP A 316 -7.25 9.84 -6.51
N PRO A 317 -7.28 10.07 -5.19
CA PRO A 317 -8.31 9.53 -4.31
C PRO A 317 -9.47 10.52 -4.11
N LYS A 318 -9.51 11.64 -4.84
CA LYS A 318 -10.58 12.66 -4.81
C LYS A 318 -10.87 13.22 -3.42
N LEU A 319 -9.79 13.46 -2.67
CA LEU A 319 -9.80 13.92 -1.28
C LEU A 319 -9.86 15.43 -1.12
N GLU A 320 -9.70 16.23 -2.19
CA GLU A 320 -9.97 17.68 -2.19
C GLU A 320 -9.22 18.46 -1.09
N ASN A 321 -7.99 18.05 -0.76
CA ASN A 321 -7.15 18.54 0.36
C ASN A 321 -7.81 18.41 1.76
N ASN A 322 -8.90 17.66 1.86
CA ASN A 322 -9.78 17.65 3.02
C ASN A 322 -9.40 16.48 3.96
N PRO A 323 -8.87 16.75 5.18
CA PRO A 323 -8.50 15.71 6.13
C PRO A 323 -9.66 14.81 6.57
N TYR A 324 -10.91 15.28 6.58
CA TYR A 324 -12.05 14.40 6.89
C TYR A 324 -12.22 13.32 5.79
N LEU A 325 -12.10 13.70 4.52
CA LEU A 325 -12.14 12.74 3.40
C LEU A 325 -10.92 11.81 3.45
N CYS A 326 -9.74 12.36 3.73
CA CYS A 326 -8.50 11.58 3.80
C CYS A 326 -8.48 10.56 4.93
N PHE A 327 -8.88 10.93 6.15
CA PHE A 327 -8.83 10.00 7.28
C PHE A 327 -9.94 8.93 7.22
N VAL A 328 -11.06 9.19 6.51
CA VAL A 328 -11.98 8.13 6.09
C VAL A 328 -11.33 7.20 5.05
N TYR A 329 -10.63 7.76 4.07
CA TYR A 329 -9.93 7.02 3.02
C TYR A 329 -8.84 6.10 3.60
N THR A 330 -7.94 6.61 4.43
CA THR A 330 -6.88 5.79 5.07
C THR A 330 -7.49 4.75 6.00
N SER A 331 -8.48 5.10 6.85
CA SER A 331 -9.20 4.11 7.68
C SER A 331 -9.79 2.94 6.88
N PHE A 332 -10.14 3.17 5.60
CA PHE A 332 -10.56 2.11 4.69
C PHE A 332 -9.37 1.34 4.10
N GLN A 333 -8.37 2.04 3.56
CA GLN A 333 -7.23 1.42 2.86
C GLN A 333 -6.38 0.56 3.79
N GLU A 334 -6.05 1.06 4.98
CA GLU A 334 -5.33 0.32 6.02
C GLU A 334 -6.04 -0.98 6.39
N ARG A 335 -7.38 -0.98 6.35
CA ARG A 335 -8.16 -2.20 6.55
C ARG A 335 -8.15 -3.12 5.33
N ALA A 336 -8.03 -2.57 4.12
CA ALA A 336 -7.93 -3.34 2.88
C ALA A 336 -6.56 -4.01 2.75
N THR A 337 -5.45 -3.30 2.97
CA THR A 337 -4.08 -3.84 2.97
C THR A 337 -3.90 -4.86 4.10
N ARG A 338 -4.41 -4.57 5.31
CA ARG A 338 -4.49 -5.54 6.43
C ARG A 338 -5.17 -6.86 6.03
N ILE A 339 -6.23 -6.78 5.22
CA ILE A 339 -6.93 -7.96 4.72
C ILE A 339 -6.10 -8.64 3.61
N SER A 340 -5.54 -7.88 2.66
CA SER A 340 -4.68 -8.40 1.58
C SER A 340 -3.49 -9.17 2.16
N HIS A 341 -2.63 -8.50 2.93
CA HIS A 341 -1.45 -9.06 3.61
C HIS A 341 -1.81 -10.19 4.57
N GLY A 342 -2.94 -10.06 5.27
CA GLY A 342 -3.45 -11.13 6.14
C GLY A 342 -3.90 -12.38 5.37
N ASN A 343 -4.39 -12.23 4.14
CA ASN A 343 -4.84 -13.31 3.27
C ASN A 343 -3.67 -13.92 2.48
N THR A 344 -2.74 -13.12 1.94
CA THR A 344 -1.51 -13.61 1.32
C THR A 344 -0.66 -14.38 2.31
N ALA A 345 -0.52 -13.92 3.56
CA ALA A 345 0.16 -14.67 4.62
C ALA A 345 -0.40 -16.09 4.82
N ARG A 346 -1.73 -16.25 4.79
CA ARG A 346 -2.41 -17.55 4.93
C ARG A 346 -2.28 -18.43 3.68
N LEU A 347 -2.22 -17.84 2.48
CA LEU A 347 -1.92 -18.57 1.25
C LEU A 347 -0.45 -19.01 1.18
N ALA A 348 0.51 -18.16 1.57
CA ALA A 348 1.92 -18.53 1.70
C ALA A 348 2.09 -19.73 2.64
N GLN A 349 1.44 -19.69 3.82
CA GLN A 349 1.44 -20.80 4.77
C GLN A 349 0.84 -22.08 4.17
N TYR A 350 -0.27 -21.97 3.43
CA TYR A 350 -0.90 -23.12 2.75
C TYR A 350 0.00 -23.74 1.67
N HIS A 351 0.76 -22.93 0.95
CA HIS A 351 1.75 -23.37 -0.04
C HIS A 351 3.10 -23.79 0.58
N GLY A 352 3.27 -23.67 1.90
CA GLY A 352 4.46 -24.11 2.64
C GLY A 352 5.55 -23.05 2.85
N ASP A 353 5.37 -21.83 2.34
CA ASP A 353 6.31 -20.72 2.54
C ASP A 353 6.05 -20.01 3.89
N LEU A 354 6.54 -20.64 4.96
CA LEU A 354 6.43 -20.12 6.32
C LEU A 354 7.20 -18.79 6.55
N PRO A 355 8.39 -18.56 5.94
CA PRO A 355 9.03 -17.25 5.97
C PRO A 355 8.17 -16.13 5.38
N LEU A 356 7.60 -16.33 4.19
CA LEU A 356 6.71 -15.33 3.59
C LEU A 356 5.41 -15.15 4.41
N ALA A 357 4.86 -16.24 4.97
CA ALA A 357 3.71 -16.14 5.87
C ALA A 357 3.98 -15.27 7.11
N LYS A 358 5.18 -15.37 7.69
CA LYS A 358 5.63 -14.49 8.79
C LYS A 358 5.77 -13.04 8.32
N LEU A 359 6.35 -12.82 7.13
CA LEU A 359 6.57 -11.49 6.54
C LEU A 359 5.24 -10.76 6.30
N CYS A 360 4.33 -11.32 5.50
CA CYS A 360 3.03 -10.70 5.22
C CYS A 360 2.18 -10.57 6.50
N GLY A 361 2.31 -11.51 7.45
CA GLY A 361 1.65 -11.43 8.75
C GLY A 361 2.18 -10.31 9.67
N LEU A 362 3.42 -9.87 9.50
CA LEU A 362 3.99 -8.72 10.23
C LEU A 362 3.59 -7.39 9.61
N ILE A 363 3.56 -7.30 8.27
CA ILE A 363 2.96 -6.14 7.56
C ILE A 363 1.50 -5.99 8.01
N ALA A 364 0.68 -7.05 7.91
CA ALA A 364 -0.73 -7.05 8.39
C ALA A 364 -0.94 -6.74 9.89
N SER A 365 0.14 -6.69 10.69
CA SER A 365 0.14 -6.26 12.11
C SER A 365 0.57 -4.80 12.30
N ASP A 366 1.08 -4.15 11.26
CA ASP A 366 1.40 -2.74 11.20
C ASP A 366 0.19 -1.97 10.68
N GLU A 367 -0.38 -2.35 9.52
CA GLU A 367 -1.70 -1.88 9.03
C GLU A 367 -2.78 -1.89 10.13
N ALA A 368 -2.76 -2.90 11.01
CA ALA A 368 -3.74 -3.04 12.10
C ALA A 368 -3.63 -1.96 13.18
N ARG A 369 -2.46 -1.32 13.32
CA ARG A 369 -2.23 -0.18 14.21
C ARG A 369 -2.59 1.12 13.51
N HIS A 370 -2.28 1.24 12.23
CA HIS A 370 -2.62 2.42 11.42
C HIS A 370 -4.12 2.52 11.18
N GLU A 371 -4.81 1.42 10.84
CA GLU A 371 -6.28 1.31 10.81
C GLU A 371 -6.88 1.84 12.11
N ALA A 372 -6.31 1.43 13.26
CA ALA A 372 -6.79 1.85 14.56
C ALA A 372 -6.54 3.33 14.85
N ALA A 373 -5.41 3.89 14.42
CA ALA A 373 -5.07 5.31 14.55
C ALA A 373 -5.99 6.20 13.70
N TYR A 374 -6.10 5.92 12.39
CA TYR A 374 -6.99 6.68 11.50
C TYR A 374 -8.47 6.52 11.90
N SER A 375 -8.88 5.32 12.33
CA SER A 375 -10.23 5.11 12.87
C SER A 375 -10.48 5.93 14.15
N ALA A 376 -9.46 6.19 14.97
CA ALA A 376 -9.55 7.06 16.14
C ALA A 376 -9.62 8.54 15.76
N ILE A 377 -8.89 8.98 14.72
CA ILE A 377 -8.98 10.34 14.18
C ILE A 377 -10.42 10.62 13.69
N VAL A 378 -10.99 9.74 12.86
CA VAL A 378 -12.37 9.91 12.37
C VAL A 378 -13.40 9.83 13.51
N GLY A 379 -13.18 8.97 14.51
CA GLY A 379 -14.02 8.93 15.71
C GLY A 379 -14.02 10.23 16.52
N GLU A 380 -12.86 10.89 16.66
CA GLU A 380 -12.74 12.19 17.33
C GLU A 380 -13.34 13.34 16.48
N VAL A 381 -13.22 13.29 15.15
CA VAL A 381 -13.93 14.19 14.22
C VAL A 381 -15.44 14.08 14.42
N LEU A 382 -16.00 12.87 14.34
CA LEU A 382 -17.44 12.61 14.51
C LEU A 382 -17.97 13.03 15.90
N ARG A 383 -17.09 13.12 16.91
CA ARG A 383 -17.42 13.63 18.26
C ARG A 383 -17.40 15.16 18.36
N ARG A 384 -16.69 15.87 17.47
CA ARG A 384 -16.56 17.35 17.45
C ARG A 384 -17.42 18.03 16.37
N ASP A 385 -17.73 17.28 15.31
CA ASP A 385 -18.49 17.69 14.14
C ASP A 385 -19.19 16.46 13.52
N PRO A 386 -20.32 16.00 14.13
CA PRO A 386 -21.03 14.80 13.69
C PRO A 386 -21.48 14.89 12.23
N ASP A 387 -22.05 16.04 11.85
CA ASP A 387 -22.56 16.30 10.50
C ASP A 387 -21.43 16.33 9.48
N GLY A 388 -20.36 17.10 9.71
CA GLY A 388 -19.23 17.18 8.79
C GLY A 388 -18.54 15.82 8.58
N GLY A 389 -18.36 15.03 9.66
CA GLY A 389 -17.80 13.69 9.57
C GLY A 389 -18.70 12.69 8.83
N VAL A 390 -20.01 12.71 9.07
CA VAL A 390 -20.98 11.83 8.36
C VAL A 390 -21.09 12.20 6.89
N LEU A 391 -21.10 13.50 6.57
CA LEU A 391 -21.10 13.98 5.18
C LEU A 391 -19.83 13.55 4.45
N ALA A 392 -18.65 13.68 5.07
CA ALA A 392 -17.39 13.23 4.52
C ALA A 392 -17.34 11.70 4.28
N PHE A 393 -17.82 10.90 5.25
CA PHE A 393 -17.88 9.44 5.09
C PHE A 393 -18.84 9.04 3.96
N ALA A 394 -20.03 9.66 3.89
CA ALA A 394 -20.98 9.41 2.81
C ALA A 394 -20.46 9.87 1.44
N ASP A 395 -19.72 10.97 1.36
CA ASP A 395 -19.08 11.44 0.13
C ASP A 395 -18.03 10.44 -0.39
N MET A 396 -17.12 9.96 0.47
CA MET A 396 -16.15 8.93 0.08
C MET A 396 -16.82 7.62 -0.36
N MET A 397 -17.93 7.22 0.27
CA MET A 397 -18.72 6.06 -0.16
C MET A 397 -19.54 6.30 -1.45
N ARG A 398 -19.88 7.55 -1.79
CA ARG A 398 -20.52 7.90 -3.08
C ARG A 398 -19.51 7.98 -4.22
N LYS A 399 -18.32 8.53 -3.97
CA LYS A 399 -17.17 8.54 -4.89
C LYS A 399 -16.65 7.13 -5.17
N GLY A 400 -16.74 6.26 -4.16
CA GLY A 400 -16.13 4.95 -4.13
C GLY A 400 -14.65 5.06 -3.73
N ILE A 401 -14.22 4.25 -2.76
CA ILE A 401 -12.81 4.18 -2.36
C ILE A 401 -11.96 3.62 -3.51
N VAL A 402 -11.17 4.51 -4.11
CA VAL A 402 -10.24 4.25 -5.21
C VAL A 402 -8.97 3.61 -4.66
N MET A 403 -8.59 2.43 -5.16
CA MET A 403 -7.35 1.74 -4.74
C MET A 403 -6.11 2.59 -5.10
N PRO A 404 -5.05 2.62 -4.26
CA PRO A 404 -3.92 3.52 -4.50
C PRO A 404 -3.24 3.25 -5.87
N ALA A 405 -2.93 1.98 -6.16
CA ALA A 405 -2.32 1.54 -7.41
C ALA A 405 -3.29 1.46 -8.63
N HIS A 406 -4.43 2.15 -8.63
CA HIS A 406 -5.40 2.07 -9.76
C HIS A 406 -4.89 2.63 -11.10
N PHE A 407 -3.76 3.36 -11.10
CA PHE A 407 -3.06 3.81 -12.30
C PHE A 407 -1.84 2.93 -12.67
N VAL A 408 -1.69 1.73 -12.09
CA VAL A 408 -0.57 0.84 -12.39
C VAL A 408 -0.60 0.37 -13.85
N ASP A 409 0.51 0.57 -14.56
CA ASP A 409 0.65 0.29 -15.99
C ASP A 409 2.12 0.00 -16.36
N ASP A 410 2.35 -1.09 -17.10
CA ASP A 410 3.68 -1.61 -17.48
C ASP A 410 4.05 -1.34 -18.96
N ASP A 411 3.32 -0.46 -19.65
CA ASP A 411 3.39 -0.19 -21.09
C ASP A 411 3.14 -1.41 -22.02
N TRP A 412 2.76 -2.57 -21.48
CA TRP A 412 2.76 -3.84 -22.21
C TRP A 412 1.45 -4.63 -22.10
N HIS A 413 0.86 -4.72 -20.91
CA HIS A 413 -0.25 -5.62 -20.58
C HIS A 413 -1.49 -5.37 -21.43
N GLY A 414 -1.90 -4.11 -21.62
CA GLY A 414 -3.05 -3.76 -22.45
C GLY A 414 -2.85 -4.02 -23.95
N ALA A 415 -1.60 -3.95 -24.42
CA ALA A 415 -1.26 -4.27 -25.81
C ALA A 415 -1.18 -5.79 -26.03
N ALA A 416 -0.65 -6.54 -25.06
CA ALA A 416 -0.48 -7.99 -25.13
C ALA A 416 -1.81 -8.76 -24.98
N ASN A 417 -2.66 -8.36 -24.03
CA ASN A 417 -3.92 -9.02 -23.73
C ASN A 417 -5.12 -8.44 -24.52
N GLY A 418 -4.91 -7.35 -25.24
CA GLY A 418 -5.84 -6.79 -26.21
C GLY A 418 -6.92 -5.86 -25.63
N LYS A 419 -7.78 -5.37 -26.55
CA LYS A 419 -8.68 -4.23 -26.30
C LYS A 419 -9.63 -4.47 -25.13
N GLY A 420 -9.41 -3.74 -24.03
CA GLY A 420 -10.22 -3.78 -22.81
C GLY A 420 -9.55 -4.49 -21.63
N SER A 421 -8.38 -5.08 -21.82
CA SER A 421 -7.46 -5.42 -20.73
C SER A 421 -6.79 -4.15 -20.19
N ASN A 422 -6.52 -4.15 -18.89
CA ASN A 422 -5.77 -3.14 -18.14
C ASN A 422 -5.10 -3.90 -16.98
N LEU A 423 -3.82 -3.60 -16.73
CA LEU A 423 -3.01 -4.27 -15.72
C LEU A 423 -3.69 -4.29 -14.34
N PHE A 424 -4.20 -3.15 -13.88
CA PHE A 424 -4.95 -3.04 -12.62
C PHE A 424 -6.20 -3.93 -12.59
N ILE A 425 -7.00 -3.93 -13.67
CA ILE A 425 -8.28 -4.67 -13.73
C ILE A 425 -8.04 -6.18 -13.72
N ASP A 426 -7.03 -6.65 -14.46
CA ASP A 426 -6.72 -8.08 -14.50
C ASP A 426 -5.98 -8.51 -13.21
N TYR A 427 -5.08 -7.70 -12.63
CA TYR A 427 -4.50 -7.95 -11.28
C TYR A 427 -5.59 -8.09 -10.22
N ALA A 428 -6.51 -7.12 -10.14
CA ALA A 428 -7.63 -7.17 -9.18
C ALA A 428 -8.56 -8.37 -9.43
N SER A 429 -8.68 -8.82 -10.69
CA SER A 429 -9.41 -10.04 -11.02
C SER A 429 -8.71 -11.30 -10.50
N VAL A 430 -7.37 -11.38 -10.54
CA VAL A 430 -6.61 -12.47 -9.90
C VAL A 430 -6.75 -12.40 -8.38
N ALA A 431 -6.60 -11.22 -7.77
CA ALA A 431 -6.69 -11.03 -6.31
C ALA A 431 -8.05 -11.44 -5.73
N ASP A 432 -9.16 -11.10 -6.39
CA ASP A 432 -10.50 -11.54 -6.01
C ASP A 432 -10.71 -13.04 -6.30
N ALA A 433 -10.15 -13.58 -7.39
CA ALA A 433 -10.25 -15.00 -7.76
C ALA A 433 -9.50 -15.95 -6.81
N ILE A 434 -8.34 -15.54 -6.27
CA ILE A 434 -7.61 -16.32 -5.24
C ILE A 434 -8.03 -15.99 -3.80
N GLY A 435 -8.95 -15.04 -3.61
CA GLY A 435 -9.48 -14.67 -2.29
C GLY A 435 -8.51 -13.86 -1.42
N VAL A 436 -7.61 -13.09 -2.03
CA VAL A 436 -6.73 -12.15 -1.32
C VAL A 436 -7.47 -10.85 -0.96
N TYR A 437 -8.19 -10.26 -1.91
CA TYR A 437 -9.07 -9.13 -1.63
C TYR A 437 -10.28 -9.15 -2.56
N THR A 438 -11.49 -9.25 -1.99
CA THR A 438 -12.71 -9.46 -2.76
C THR A 438 -13.70 -8.30 -2.68
N THR A 439 -14.67 -8.24 -3.60
CA THR A 439 -15.82 -7.32 -3.50
C THR A 439 -16.62 -7.51 -2.20
N ASN A 440 -16.57 -8.71 -1.58
CA ASN A 440 -17.17 -8.93 -0.26
C ASN A 440 -16.34 -8.34 0.89
N ASP A 441 -15.01 -8.28 0.76
CA ASP A 441 -14.14 -7.65 1.74
C ASP A 441 -14.30 -6.13 1.76
N TYR A 442 -14.47 -5.51 0.59
CA TYR A 442 -14.91 -4.12 0.50
C TYR A 442 -16.21 -3.89 1.31
N ALA A 443 -17.22 -4.74 1.14
CA ALA A 443 -18.47 -4.64 1.90
C ALA A 443 -18.27 -4.90 3.41
N ASN A 444 -17.37 -5.82 3.79
CA ASN A 444 -16.97 -6.08 5.18
C ASN A 444 -16.30 -4.84 5.82
N ILE A 445 -15.50 -4.08 5.07
CA ILE A 445 -14.85 -2.84 5.55
C ILE A 445 -15.90 -1.75 5.78
N VAL A 446 -16.80 -1.51 4.81
CA VAL A 446 -17.91 -0.54 4.99
C VAL A 446 -18.72 -0.87 6.24
N GLU A 447 -19.14 -2.13 6.39
CA GLU A 447 -19.92 -2.57 7.54
C GLU A 447 -19.15 -2.46 8.86
N HIS A 448 -17.83 -2.70 8.84
CA HIS A 448 -16.98 -2.52 10.00
C HIS A 448 -16.89 -1.05 10.42
N LEU A 449 -16.59 -0.14 9.49
CA LEU A 449 -16.42 1.29 9.77
C LEU A 449 -17.74 1.92 10.26
N VAL A 450 -18.87 1.59 9.63
CA VAL A 450 -20.22 2.00 10.07
C VAL A 450 -20.51 1.61 11.52
N LYS A 451 -20.06 0.42 11.97
CA LYS A 451 -20.20 -0.05 13.36
C LYS A 451 -19.14 0.54 14.29
N LYS A 452 -17.89 0.66 13.84
CA LYS A 452 -16.72 1.19 14.58
C LYS A 452 -16.91 2.64 15.00
N TRP A 453 -17.60 3.43 14.16
CA TRP A 453 -17.92 4.83 14.40
C TRP A 453 -19.36 5.08 14.90
N ASP A 454 -20.09 4.01 15.23
CA ASP A 454 -21.47 4.04 15.75
C ASP A 454 -22.43 4.96 14.96
N ILE A 455 -22.32 4.91 13.62
CA ILE A 455 -23.06 5.79 12.70
C ILE A 455 -24.59 5.66 12.88
N ALA A 456 -25.06 4.51 13.40
CA ALA A 456 -26.48 4.27 13.70
C ALA A 456 -27.04 5.15 14.82
N ASN A 457 -26.23 5.49 15.84
CA ASN A 457 -26.67 6.23 17.03
C ASN A 457 -26.15 7.68 17.07
N LEU A 458 -25.32 8.06 16.09
CA LEU A 458 -24.76 9.42 15.99
C LEU A 458 -25.88 10.47 15.83
N ARG A 459 -25.80 11.53 16.63
CA ARG A 459 -26.77 12.64 16.59
C ARG A 459 -26.32 13.72 15.60
N VAL A 460 -26.72 13.55 14.35
CA VAL A 460 -26.63 14.59 13.31
C VAL A 460 -27.77 15.60 13.43
N VAL A 461 -27.57 16.85 12.97
CA VAL A 461 -28.54 17.95 13.14
C VAL A 461 -29.10 18.53 11.84
N THR A 462 -28.42 18.34 10.70
CA THR A 462 -28.89 18.77 9.37
C THR A 462 -29.57 17.65 8.59
N GLY A 463 -30.46 18.02 7.66
CA GLY A 463 -31.14 17.06 6.77
C GLY A 463 -30.18 16.28 5.88
N GLU A 464 -29.17 16.95 5.30
CA GLU A 464 -28.17 16.30 4.44
C GLU A 464 -27.34 15.27 5.22
N ALA A 465 -26.98 15.55 6.48
CA ALA A 465 -26.28 14.60 7.32
C ALA A 465 -27.16 13.41 7.73
N ALA A 466 -28.46 13.61 7.96
CA ALA A 466 -29.42 12.53 8.20
C ALA A 466 -29.62 11.63 6.95
N GLU A 467 -29.66 12.21 5.74
CA GLU A 467 -29.68 11.45 4.50
C GLU A 467 -28.38 10.68 4.25
N ALA A 468 -27.24 11.29 4.54
CA ALA A 468 -25.92 10.66 4.50
C ALA A 468 -25.80 9.48 5.48
N GLN A 469 -26.27 9.64 6.72
CA GLN A 469 -26.39 8.59 7.72
C GLN A 469 -27.26 7.42 7.21
N ALA A 470 -28.46 7.72 6.70
CA ALA A 470 -29.40 6.72 6.19
C ALA A 470 -28.88 5.98 4.94
N PHE A 471 -28.03 6.62 4.14
CA PHE A 471 -27.30 6.01 3.02
C PHE A 471 -26.20 5.06 3.51
N LEU A 472 -25.32 5.52 4.41
CA LEU A 472 -24.22 4.73 4.98
C LEU A 472 -24.72 3.42 5.62
N MET A 473 -25.79 3.51 6.42
CA MET A 473 -26.43 2.38 7.10
C MET A 473 -26.96 1.27 6.16
N LYS A 474 -27.07 1.53 4.85
CA LYS A 474 -27.56 0.57 3.83
C LYS A 474 -26.51 0.25 2.75
N HIS A 475 -25.31 0.84 2.85
CA HIS A 475 -24.34 0.82 1.75
C HIS A 475 -23.65 -0.54 1.59
N SER A 476 -23.23 -1.18 2.70
CA SER A 476 -22.60 -2.51 2.68
C SER A 476 -23.49 -3.58 2.05
N GLU A 477 -24.77 -3.65 2.43
CA GLU A 477 -25.73 -4.58 1.81
C GLU A 477 -25.89 -4.37 0.30
N ARG A 478 -25.85 -3.10 -0.16
CA ARG A 478 -25.93 -2.78 -1.59
C ARG A 478 -24.71 -3.33 -2.33
N ILE A 479 -23.52 -3.26 -1.73
CA ILE A 479 -22.30 -3.83 -2.30
C ILE A 479 -22.34 -5.37 -2.29
N ARG A 480 -22.79 -6.02 -1.21
CA ARG A 480 -22.95 -7.48 -1.15
C ARG A 480 -23.82 -8.00 -2.29
N ARG A 481 -25.00 -7.40 -2.50
CA ARG A 481 -25.91 -7.73 -3.62
C ARG A 481 -25.24 -7.59 -5.00
N LEU A 482 -24.28 -6.67 -5.17
CA LEU A 482 -23.50 -6.54 -6.41
C LEU A 482 -22.41 -7.62 -6.51
N ALA A 483 -21.74 -7.96 -5.42
CA ALA A 483 -20.77 -9.05 -5.34
C ALA A 483 -21.41 -10.40 -5.70
N ASP A 484 -22.62 -10.68 -5.18
CA ASP A 484 -23.37 -11.90 -5.48
C ASP A 484 -23.67 -12.01 -6.99
N ILE A 485 -24.18 -10.94 -7.61
CA ILE A 485 -24.48 -10.88 -9.06
C ILE A 485 -23.21 -11.08 -9.91
N GLN A 486 -22.08 -10.51 -9.49
CA GLN A 486 -20.78 -10.69 -10.14
C GLN A 486 -20.29 -12.15 -10.02
N MET A 487 -20.37 -12.74 -8.81
CA MET A 487 -19.95 -14.12 -8.55
C MET A 487 -20.81 -15.12 -9.33
N GLU A 488 -22.13 -14.97 -9.34
CA GLU A 488 -23.01 -15.77 -10.19
C GLU A 488 -22.62 -15.67 -11.68
N ARG A 489 -22.26 -14.47 -12.15
CA ARG A 489 -21.83 -14.27 -13.55
C ARG A 489 -20.55 -15.03 -13.85
N ARG A 490 -19.51 -14.94 -13.00
CA ARG A 490 -18.28 -15.74 -13.15
C ARG A 490 -18.60 -17.24 -13.15
N LEU A 491 -19.42 -17.72 -12.21
CA LEU A 491 -19.84 -19.13 -12.15
C LEU A 491 -20.61 -19.57 -13.41
N ARG A 492 -21.44 -18.71 -14.01
CA ARG A 492 -22.15 -18.98 -15.28
C ARG A 492 -21.21 -19.04 -16.47
N ASP A 493 -20.24 -18.14 -16.58
CA ASP A 493 -19.29 -18.13 -17.70
C ASP A 493 -18.22 -19.24 -17.56
N ARG A 494 -17.77 -19.56 -16.35
CA ARG A 494 -16.92 -20.75 -16.08
C ARG A 494 -17.62 -22.06 -16.43
N LYS A 495 -18.92 -22.20 -16.11
CA LYS A 495 -19.76 -23.35 -16.56
C LYS A 495 -19.91 -23.45 -18.08
N ARG A 496 -19.64 -22.37 -18.82
CA ARG A 496 -19.62 -22.32 -20.30
C ARG A 496 -18.22 -22.52 -20.90
N GLY A 497 -17.23 -22.90 -20.09
CA GLY A 497 -15.84 -23.07 -20.53
C GLY A 497 -15.11 -21.74 -20.82
N LYS A 498 -15.68 -20.60 -20.43
CA LYS A 498 -15.08 -19.27 -20.66
C LYS A 498 -14.14 -18.87 -19.53
N THR A 499 -13.09 -19.66 -19.30
CA THR A 499 -11.97 -19.21 -18.46
C THR A 499 -11.30 -18.03 -19.17
N ARG A 500 -11.22 -16.87 -18.52
CA ARG A 500 -10.37 -15.77 -19.00
C ARG A 500 -8.96 -15.97 -18.46
N THR A 501 -7.96 -15.86 -19.32
CA THR A 501 -6.55 -15.70 -18.92
C THR A 501 -6.05 -14.32 -19.31
N ALA A 502 -4.94 -13.91 -18.70
CA ALA A 502 -4.08 -12.83 -19.19
C ALA A 502 -2.62 -13.19 -18.90
N ALA A 503 -1.72 -12.76 -19.79
CA ALA A 503 -0.28 -12.81 -19.58
C ALA A 503 0.18 -11.53 -18.86
N PHE A 504 1.06 -11.67 -17.87
CA PHE A 504 1.57 -10.54 -17.07
C PHE A 504 3.10 -10.42 -17.24
N SER A 505 3.59 -9.20 -17.52
CA SER A 505 5.02 -8.93 -17.66
C SER A 505 5.81 -9.34 -16.41
N TRP A 506 5.29 -8.98 -15.24
CA TRP A 506 5.79 -9.28 -13.89
C TRP A 506 6.19 -10.73 -13.64
N ILE A 507 5.59 -11.70 -14.35
CA ILE A 507 5.90 -13.14 -14.23
C ILE A 507 6.52 -13.69 -15.52
N PHE A 508 7.38 -12.92 -16.19
CA PHE A 508 8.03 -13.29 -17.46
C PHE A 508 7.01 -13.60 -18.57
N LYS A 509 5.90 -12.85 -18.64
CA LYS A 509 4.86 -12.97 -19.68
C LYS A 509 4.15 -14.33 -19.70
N ARG A 510 4.16 -15.06 -18.58
CA ARG A 510 3.33 -16.26 -18.35
C ARG A 510 1.87 -15.85 -18.14
N GLU A 511 0.96 -16.73 -18.56
CA GLU A 511 -0.48 -16.58 -18.32
C GLU A 511 -0.90 -17.06 -16.91
N VAL A 512 -1.97 -16.44 -16.40
CA VAL A 512 -2.73 -16.82 -15.19
C VAL A 512 -4.23 -16.71 -15.46
N ALA A 513 -5.05 -17.37 -14.64
CA ALA A 513 -6.51 -17.29 -14.73
C ALA A 513 -7.09 -16.06 -14.00
N LEU A 514 -8.13 -15.44 -14.57
CA LEU A 514 -8.82 -14.25 -14.05
C LEU A 514 -10.17 -14.54 -13.35
N GLY A 515 -10.47 -15.81 -13.05
CA GLY A 515 -11.70 -16.29 -12.38
C GLY A 515 -12.58 -17.26 -13.18
#